data_AF-A0A3S4EBU9-F1
#
_entry.id   AF-A0A3S4EBU9-F1
#
_cell.length_a   1.000
_cell.length_b   1.000
_cell.length_c   1.000
_cell.angle_alpha   90.00
_cell.angle_beta   90.00
_cell.angle_gamma   90.00
#
_symmetry.space_group_name_H-M   'P 1'
#
loop_
_entity.id
_entity.type
_entity.pdbx_description
1 polymer ?
#
loop_
_entity_poly.entity_id
_entity_poly.type
_entity_poly.pdbx_seq_one_letter_code
_entity_poly.pdbx_strand_id
1 'polypeptide(L)'
;MDYLDENELMTIRRRLATGELASLDFGATNPLRPNGLASALARQSAGLGSFRKYDTVPLVAATLFYGLVLNHPFENGNKRTALVAMLVFLQQNRTLLVGASENELYDMATGVAAHSFPLPPGVERDADSEVASIGAWLARRTRALERGDKTMQFKEFRAQLESQGCSFGAPAGNYIKVYRQTADGELSAKMGYPKANFSVGVQDVKRVRGLLKLDETHGFDSGAFYEDELDAVVDGFVNTYRQVLDRLALT
;
A
#
# COMPACT_ATOMS: atom_id res chain seq x y z
N MET A 1 3.29 -13.39 -4.37
CA MET A 1 3.19 -11.93 -4.54
C MET A 1 1.75 -11.65 -4.86
N ASP A 2 1.21 -10.63 -4.21
CA ASP A 2 -0.15 -10.18 -4.42
C ASP A 2 -0.09 -9.09 -5.49
N TYR A 3 -0.47 -9.44 -6.71
CA TYR A 3 -0.43 -8.52 -7.85
C TYR A 3 -1.65 -7.59 -7.83
N LEU A 4 -1.45 -6.36 -8.29
CA LEU A 4 -2.59 -5.46 -8.52
C LEU A 4 -3.40 -5.95 -9.71
N ASP A 5 -4.71 -6.02 -9.54
CA ASP A 5 -5.66 -6.28 -10.62
C ASP A 5 -6.20 -4.98 -11.25
N GLU A 6 -7.02 -5.13 -12.28
CA GLU A 6 -7.61 -3.99 -12.98
C GLU A 6 -8.60 -3.20 -12.10
N ASN A 7 -9.37 -3.87 -11.25
CA ASN A 7 -10.35 -3.21 -10.37
C ASN A 7 -9.65 -2.37 -9.29
N GLU A 8 -8.57 -2.88 -8.71
CA GLU A 8 -7.75 -2.16 -7.75
C GLU A 8 -7.10 -0.95 -8.43
N LEU A 9 -6.55 -1.12 -9.62
CA LEU A 9 -5.95 0.00 -10.37
C LEU A 9 -6.99 1.06 -10.77
N MET A 10 -8.19 0.65 -11.16
CA MET A 10 -9.29 1.56 -11.44
C MET A 10 -9.82 2.26 -10.19
N THR A 11 -9.73 1.61 -9.02
CA THR A 11 -10.02 2.23 -7.73
C THR A 11 -8.99 3.31 -7.41
N ILE A 12 -7.70 3.00 -7.51
CA ILE A 12 -6.60 3.98 -7.36
C ILE A 12 -6.83 5.17 -8.29
N ARG A 13 -7.10 4.90 -9.57
CA ARG A 13 -7.38 5.92 -10.59
C ARG A 13 -8.54 6.83 -10.20
N ARG A 14 -9.66 6.25 -9.77
CA ARG A 14 -10.86 7.00 -9.38
C ARG A 14 -10.58 7.85 -8.14
N ARG A 15 -9.94 7.29 -7.12
CA ARG A 15 -9.57 8.01 -5.90
C ARG A 15 -8.67 9.20 -6.16
N LEU A 16 -7.70 9.06 -7.07
CA LEU A 16 -6.86 10.20 -7.49
C LEU A 16 -7.69 11.30 -8.18
N ALA A 17 -8.64 10.92 -9.03
CA ALA A 17 -9.45 11.87 -9.78
C ALA A 17 -10.56 12.54 -8.95
N THR A 18 -11.03 11.92 -7.86
CA THR A 18 -12.14 12.43 -7.04
C THR A 18 -11.71 12.90 -5.65
N GLY A 19 -10.51 12.55 -5.20
CA GLY A 19 -9.98 12.90 -3.88
C GLY A 19 -9.32 14.27 -3.85
N GLU A 20 -8.27 14.40 -3.04
CA GLU A 20 -7.58 15.69 -2.83
C GLU A 20 -6.94 16.28 -4.09
N LEU A 21 -6.64 15.43 -5.08
CA LEU A 21 -6.07 15.85 -6.36
C LEU A 21 -7.14 16.16 -7.42
N ALA A 22 -8.43 16.16 -7.08
CA ALA A 22 -9.53 16.38 -8.04
C ALA A 22 -9.48 17.72 -8.79
N SER A 23 -8.73 18.70 -8.27
CA SER A 23 -8.49 19.98 -8.95
C SER A 23 -7.52 19.86 -10.14
N LEU A 24 -6.73 18.78 -10.19
CA LEU A 24 -5.80 18.51 -11.28
C LEU A 24 -6.51 17.82 -12.44
N ASP A 25 -6.04 18.06 -13.65
CA ASP A 25 -6.60 17.39 -14.82
C ASP A 25 -6.15 15.91 -14.87
N PHE A 26 -7.14 15.02 -14.89
CA PHE A 26 -6.98 13.59 -15.14
C PHE A 26 -7.62 13.16 -16.47
N GLY A 27 -8.42 14.01 -17.14
CA GLY A 27 -9.21 13.63 -18.29
C GLY A 27 -10.23 12.54 -17.94
N ALA A 28 -10.54 11.67 -18.89
CA ALA A 28 -11.46 10.55 -18.67
C ALA A 28 -10.97 9.59 -17.56
N THR A 29 -11.91 9.15 -16.71
CA THR A 29 -11.61 8.17 -15.65
C THR A 29 -11.30 6.80 -16.22
N ASN A 30 -12.00 6.40 -17.29
CA ASN A 30 -11.81 5.12 -17.95
C ASN A 30 -10.53 5.11 -18.79
N PRO A 31 -9.87 3.95 -18.95
CA PRO A 31 -8.67 3.85 -19.77
C PRO A 31 -9.01 4.15 -21.25
N LEU A 32 -8.26 5.08 -21.83
CA LEU A 32 -8.28 5.39 -23.27
C LEU A 32 -7.67 4.25 -24.09
N ARG A 33 -6.72 3.53 -23.49
CA ARG A 33 -6.05 2.35 -24.09
C ARG A 33 -6.18 1.14 -23.15
N PRO A 34 -7.33 0.44 -23.14
CA PRO A 34 -7.56 -0.72 -22.27
C PRO A 34 -6.50 -1.82 -22.48
N ASN A 35 -6.09 -2.08 -23.73
CA ASN A 35 -5.01 -3.04 -24.01
C ASN A 35 -3.65 -2.59 -23.45
N GLY A 36 -3.41 -1.28 -23.38
CA GLY A 36 -2.21 -0.72 -22.75
C GLY A 36 -2.23 -0.91 -21.22
N LEU A 37 -3.40 -0.76 -20.60
CA LEU A 37 -3.62 -1.03 -19.18
C LEU A 37 -3.39 -2.52 -18.86
N ALA A 38 -4.07 -3.39 -19.60
CA ALA A 38 -3.95 -4.84 -19.46
C ALA A 38 -2.50 -5.30 -19.69
N SER A 39 -1.81 -4.74 -20.69
CA SER A 39 -0.39 -4.99 -20.94
C SER A 39 0.48 -4.56 -19.75
N ALA A 40 0.26 -3.38 -19.18
CA ALA A 40 1.02 -2.91 -18.02
C ALA A 40 0.83 -3.83 -16.79
N LEU A 41 -0.41 -4.25 -16.52
CA LEU A 41 -0.74 -5.17 -15.43
C LEU A 41 -0.14 -6.57 -15.65
N ALA A 42 -0.20 -7.08 -16.88
CA ALA A 42 0.32 -8.41 -17.23
C ALA A 42 1.85 -8.52 -17.06
N ARG A 43 2.59 -7.41 -17.10
CA ARG A 43 4.04 -7.41 -16.84
C ARG A 43 4.40 -7.94 -15.46
N GLN A 44 3.50 -7.80 -14.47
CA GLN A 44 3.73 -8.26 -13.10
C GLN A 44 3.98 -9.78 -13.02
N SER A 45 3.35 -10.54 -13.91
CA SER A 45 3.44 -12.01 -13.93
C SER A 45 4.25 -12.54 -15.12
N ALA A 46 4.98 -11.67 -15.83
CA ALA A 46 5.78 -12.04 -16.98
C ALA A 46 6.78 -13.16 -16.66
N GLY A 47 6.79 -14.21 -17.47
CA GLY A 47 7.61 -15.40 -17.24
C GLY A 47 7.23 -16.55 -18.16
N LEU A 48 7.88 -17.70 -17.98
CA LEU A 48 7.63 -18.92 -18.75
C LEU A 48 7.50 -20.10 -17.79
N GLY A 49 6.33 -20.74 -17.76
CA GLY A 49 6.05 -21.83 -16.82
C GLY A 49 6.21 -21.37 -15.36
N SER A 50 7.11 -22.02 -14.64
CA SER A 50 7.46 -21.66 -13.25
C SER A 50 8.47 -20.52 -13.15
N PHE A 51 9.19 -20.19 -14.23
CA PHE A 51 10.15 -19.10 -14.24
C PHE A 51 9.42 -17.75 -14.27
N ARG A 52 9.82 -16.84 -13.39
CA ARG A 52 9.34 -15.45 -13.36
C ARG A 52 10.47 -14.55 -13.81
N LYS A 53 10.19 -13.70 -14.80
CA LYS A 53 11.16 -12.71 -15.32
C LYS A 53 11.51 -11.67 -14.25
N TYR A 54 10.51 -11.28 -13.46
CA TYR A 54 10.64 -10.40 -12.32
C TYR A 54 10.21 -11.18 -11.08
N ASP A 55 11.14 -11.47 -10.18
CA ASP A 55 10.97 -12.42 -9.08
C ASP A 55 11.13 -11.76 -7.69
N THR A 56 11.41 -10.46 -7.64
CA THR A 56 11.44 -9.67 -6.41
C THR A 56 10.38 -8.58 -6.41
N VAL A 57 9.87 -8.22 -5.22
CA VAL A 57 8.86 -7.17 -5.05
C VAL A 57 9.31 -5.84 -5.68
N PRO A 58 10.56 -5.37 -5.51
CA PRO A 58 11.03 -4.16 -6.20
C PRO A 58 11.03 -4.26 -7.73
N LEU A 59 11.37 -5.42 -8.30
CA LEU A 59 11.35 -5.61 -9.77
C LEU A 59 9.92 -5.63 -10.33
N VAL A 60 8.98 -6.25 -9.62
CA VAL A 60 7.57 -6.25 -10.03
C VAL A 60 6.96 -4.85 -9.90
N ALA A 61 7.28 -4.13 -8.82
CA ALA A 61 6.88 -2.74 -8.65
C ALA A 61 7.43 -1.86 -9.79
N ALA A 62 8.71 -2.03 -10.13
CA ALA A 62 9.36 -1.32 -11.22
C ALA A 62 8.71 -1.58 -12.58
N THR A 63 8.41 -2.85 -12.92
CA THR A 63 7.83 -3.18 -14.22
C THR A 63 6.38 -2.72 -14.36
N LEU A 64 5.62 -2.73 -13.26
CA LEU A 64 4.27 -2.16 -13.19
C LEU A 64 4.32 -0.64 -13.41
N PHE A 65 5.19 0.05 -12.66
CA PHE A 65 5.40 1.48 -12.80
C PHE A 65 5.79 1.87 -14.22
N TYR A 66 6.82 1.22 -14.77
CA TYR A 66 7.32 1.42 -16.13
C TYR A 66 6.22 1.23 -17.18
N GLY A 67 5.46 0.13 -17.07
CA GLY A 67 4.37 -0.17 -17.99
C GLY A 67 3.26 0.88 -17.96
N LEU A 68 2.85 1.33 -16.77
CA LEU A 68 1.81 2.34 -16.63
C LEU A 68 2.26 3.72 -17.13
N VAL A 69 3.54 4.08 -16.92
CA VAL A 69 4.10 5.33 -17.44
C VAL A 69 4.13 5.31 -18.96
N LEU A 70 4.70 4.28 -19.59
CA LEU A 70 4.95 4.27 -21.04
C LEU A 70 3.79 3.81 -21.91
N ASN A 71 2.90 2.97 -21.40
CA ASN A 71 1.74 2.54 -22.20
C ASN A 71 0.69 3.65 -22.30
N HIS A 72 0.75 4.66 -21.41
CA HIS A 72 -0.19 5.77 -21.29
C HIS A 72 -1.66 5.29 -21.39
N PRO A 73 -2.11 4.39 -20.49
CA PRO A 73 -3.43 3.81 -20.59
C PRO A 73 -4.57 4.83 -20.41
N PHE A 74 -4.33 5.94 -19.72
CA PHE A 74 -5.31 7.00 -19.47
C PHE A 74 -5.00 8.24 -20.30
N GLU A 75 -5.99 9.13 -20.42
CA GLU A 75 -5.83 10.41 -21.11
C GLU A 75 -4.78 11.29 -20.42
N ASN A 76 -4.98 11.63 -19.14
CA ASN A 76 -4.03 12.37 -18.32
C ASN A 76 -3.76 11.66 -17.00
N GLY A 77 -2.70 12.07 -16.28
CA GLY A 77 -2.38 11.54 -14.94
C GLY A 77 -1.71 10.16 -14.91
N ASN A 78 -1.22 9.64 -16.04
CA ASN A 78 -0.55 8.34 -16.12
C ASN A 78 0.61 8.20 -15.11
N LYS A 79 1.51 9.19 -15.04
CA LYS A 79 2.64 9.19 -14.08
C LYS A 79 2.19 9.19 -12.62
N ARG A 80 1.15 9.95 -12.29
CA ARG A 80 0.56 10.02 -10.94
C ARG A 80 -0.07 8.67 -10.56
N THR A 81 -0.89 8.10 -11.46
CA THR A 81 -1.50 6.78 -11.26
C THR A 81 -0.43 5.69 -11.15
N ALA A 82 0.61 5.72 -11.98
CA ALA A 82 1.72 4.77 -11.93
C ALA A 82 2.47 4.83 -10.60
N LEU A 83 2.79 6.04 -10.11
CA LEU A 83 3.50 6.24 -8.84
C LEU A 83 2.69 5.68 -7.67
N VAL A 84 1.41 6.01 -7.58
CA VAL A 84 0.55 5.54 -6.48
C VAL A 84 0.31 4.03 -6.59
N ALA A 85 0.09 3.48 -7.80
CA ALA A 85 -0.02 2.03 -8.00
C ALA A 85 1.24 1.28 -7.56
N MET A 86 2.43 1.83 -7.86
CA MET A 86 3.70 1.27 -7.38
C MET A 86 3.77 1.27 -5.85
N LEU A 87 3.39 2.36 -5.18
CA LEU A 87 3.40 2.48 -3.72
C LEU A 87 2.41 1.51 -3.06
N VAL A 88 1.19 1.40 -3.59
CA VAL A 88 0.17 0.45 -3.13
C VAL A 88 0.67 -0.98 -3.30
N PHE A 89 1.21 -1.33 -4.47
CA PHE A 89 1.76 -2.66 -4.72
C PHE A 89 2.87 -3.03 -3.74
N LEU A 90 3.80 -2.11 -3.46
CA LEU A 90 4.85 -2.32 -2.45
C LEU A 90 4.22 -2.62 -1.09
N GLN A 91 3.27 -1.80 -0.64
CA GLN A 91 2.61 -1.97 0.66
C GLN A 91 1.84 -3.29 0.76
N GLN A 92 1.08 -3.66 -0.28
CA GLN A 92 0.35 -4.93 -0.37
C GLN A 92 1.30 -6.13 -0.24
N ASN A 93 2.49 -6.02 -0.83
CA ASN A 93 3.55 -7.03 -0.72
C ASN A 93 4.49 -6.80 0.47
N ARG A 94 3.98 -6.20 1.55
CA ARG A 94 4.68 -5.98 2.83
C ARG A 94 6.06 -5.35 2.62
N THR A 95 6.13 -4.33 1.79
CA THR A 95 7.35 -3.57 1.48
C THR A 95 7.06 -2.08 1.57
N LEU A 96 7.88 -1.33 2.28
CA LEU A 96 7.76 0.13 2.35
C LEU A 96 8.87 0.81 1.58
N LEU A 97 8.50 1.83 0.81
CA LEU A 97 9.46 2.79 0.28
C LEU A 97 9.96 3.69 1.42
N VAL A 98 11.27 3.80 1.55
CA VAL A 98 11.98 4.57 2.57
C VAL A 98 13.18 5.29 1.95
N GLY A 99 13.47 6.50 2.44
CA GLY A 99 14.63 7.25 1.95
C GLY A 99 14.53 7.67 0.48
N ALA A 100 13.33 7.76 -0.07
CA ALA A 100 13.03 8.40 -1.34
C ALA A 100 12.38 9.76 -1.07
N SER A 101 13.03 10.84 -1.49
CA SER A 101 12.44 12.17 -1.46
C SER A 101 11.43 12.37 -2.59
N GLU A 102 10.52 13.33 -2.43
CA GLU A 102 9.57 13.70 -3.49
C GLU A 102 10.27 14.17 -4.78
N ASN A 103 11.47 14.77 -4.67
CA ASN A 103 12.29 15.13 -5.82
C ASN A 103 12.79 13.88 -6.58
N GLU A 104 13.33 12.89 -5.87
CA GLU A 104 13.80 11.67 -6.53
C GLU A 104 12.66 10.88 -7.17
N LEU A 105 11.46 10.90 -6.57
CA LEU A 105 10.26 10.29 -7.16
C LEU A 105 9.81 11.03 -8.43
N TYR A 106 9.89 12.36 -8.43
CA TYR A 106 9.62 13.17 -9.61
C TYR A 106 10.62 12.87 -10.73
N ASP A 107 11.92 12.85 -10.41
CA ASP A 107 13.00 12.59 -11.36
C ASP A 107 12.90 11.17 -11.93
N MET A 108 12.52 10.20 -11.09
CA MET A 108 12.24 8.83 -11.55
C MET A 108 11.08 8.81 -12.55
N ALA A 109 9.94 9.42 -12.22
CA ALA A 109 8.76 9.38 -13.08
C ALA A 109 8.94 10.12 -14.40
N THR A 110 9.59 11.28 -14.37
CA THR A 110 9.91 12.05 -15.58
C THR A 110 11.02 11.39 -16.39
N GLY A 111 12.04 10.86 -15.74
CA GLY A 111 13.14 10.13 -16.38
C GLY A 111 12.68 8.86 -17.10
N VAL A 112 11.75 8.10 -16.52
CA VAL A 112 11.16 6.93 -17.20
C VAL A 112 10.34 7.36 -18.41
N ALA A 113 9.49 8.38 -18.28
CA ALA A 113 8.69 8.88 -19.40
C ALA A 113 9.55 9.41 -20.56
N ALA A 114 10.75 9.92 -20.27
CA ALA A 114 11.69 10.45 -21.24
C ALA A 114 12.75 9.43 -21.71
N HIS A 115 12.68 8.16 -21.29
CA HIS A 115 13.72 7.14 -21.54
C HIS A 115 15.13 7.61 -21.14
N SER A 116 15.23 8.34 -20.03
CA SER A 116 16.47 8.94 -19.54
C SER A 116 16.82 8.53 -18.11
N PHE A 117 16.04 7.61 -17.50
CA PHE A 117 16.36 7.08 -16.19
C PHE A 117 17.78 6.48 -16.17
N PRO A 118 18.60 6.73 -15.13
CA PRO A 118 20.00 6.29 -15.11
C PRO A 118 20.16 4.78 -15.27
N LEU A 119 21.05 4.37 -16.17
CA LEU A 119 21.45 2.98 -16.39
C LEU A 119 22.91 2.76 -15.94
N PRO A 120 23.30 1.53 -15.58
CA PRO A 120 24.71 1.20 -15.36
C PRO A 120 25.56 1.48 -16.61
N PRO A 121 26.84 1.89 -16.45
CA PRO A 121 27.73 2.15 -17.59
C PRO A 121 27.85 0.94 -18.51
N GLY A 122 27.76 1.16 -19.82
CA GLY A 122 27.92 0.12 -20.84
C GLY A 122 26.70 -0.77 -21.08
N VAL A 123 25.57 -0.51 -20.41
CA VAL A 123 24.30 -1.21 -20.65
C VAL A 123 23.53 -0.48 -21.77
N GLU A 124 23.12 -1.23 -22.79
CA GLU A 124 22.23 -0.73 -23.84
C GLU A 124 20.83 -0.45 -23.28
N ARG A 125 20.21 0.66 -23.72
CA ARG A 125 18.88 1.04 -23.25
C ARG A 125 17.80 0.28 -24.00
N ASP A 126 17.12 -0.57 -23.26
CA ASP A 126 15.88 -1.24 -23.63
C ASP A 126 14.91 -1.28 -22.43
N ALA A 127 13.71 -1.83 -22.64
CA ALA A 127 12.70 -1.90 -21.58
C ALA A 127 13.15 -2.72 -20.36
N ASP A 128 13.99 -3.73 -20.54
CA ASP A 128 14.40 -4.64 -19.47
C ASP A 128 15.50 -4.02 -18.61
N SER A 129 16.47 -3.35 -19.24
CA SER A 129 17.53 -2.59 -18.58
C SER A 129 16.98 -1.39 -17.78
N GLU A 130 15.97 -0.70 -18.30
CA GLU A 130 15.28 0.39 -17.57
C GLU A 130 14.55 -0.16 -16.35
N VAL A 131 13.75 -1.23 -16.52
CA VAL A 131 13.06 -1.88 -15.41
C VAL A 131 14.04 -2.42 -14.37
N ALA A 132 15.14 -3.04 -14.78
CA ALA A 132 16.16 -3.54 -13.88
C ALA A 132 16.80 -2.39 -13.07
N SER A 133 17.04 -1.24 -13.70
CA SER A 133 17.63 -0.07 -13.04
C SER A 133 16.66 0.58 -12.05
N ILE A 134 15.38 0.70 -12.40
CA ILE A 134 14.33 1.16 -11.47
C ILE A 134 14.19 0.17 -10.30
N GLY A 135 14.19 -1.14 -10.59
CA GLY A 135 14.10 -2.19 -9.56
C GLY A 135 15.28 -2.15 -8.61
N ALA A 136 16.50 -1.93 -9.11
CA ALA A 136 17.69 -1.74 -8.27
C ALA A 136 17.63 -0.45 -7.44
N TRP A 137 17.09 0.62 -8.02
CA TRP A 137 16.86 1.88 -7.31
C TRP A 137 15.85 1.71 -6.16
N LEU A 138 14.75 1.01 -6.41
CA LEU A 138 13.73 0.66 -5.42
C LEU A 138 14.29 -0.26 -4.35
N ALA A 139 15.01 -1.33 -4.72
CA ALA A 139 15.55 -2.29 -3.77
C ALA A 139 16.44 -1.64 -2.68
N ARG A 140 17.19 -0.60 -3.04
CA ARG A 140 18.02 0.20 -2.10
C ARG A 140 17.21 1.14 -1.20
N ARG A 141 15.98 1.44 -1.59
CA ARG A 141 15.04 2.37 -0.92
C ARG A 141 13.79 1.65 -0.43
N THR A 142 13.84 0.32 -0.35
CA THR A 142 12.76 -0.46 0.21
C THR A 142 13.25 -1.21 1.43
N ARG A 143 12.38 -1.30 2.42
CA ARG A 143 12.57 -2.24 3.53
C ARG A 143 11.32 -3.09 3.66
N ALA A 144 11.48 -4.29 4.22
CA ALA A 144 10.33 -5.07 4.63
C ALA A 144 9.45 -4.21 5.53
N LEU A 145 8.16 -4.15 5.20
CA LEU A 145 7.13 -3.79 6.14
C LEU A 145 7.09 -4.94 7.14
N GLU A 146 7.91 -4.84 8.17
CA GLU A 146 7.59 -5.49 9.42
C GLU A 146 6.20 -4.93 9.77
N ARG A 147 5.14 -5.76 9.71
CA ARG A 147 3.87 -5.49 10.42
C ARG A 147 4.21 -5.57 11.91
N GLY A 148 4.93 -4.54 12.32
CA GLY A 148 5.38 -4.23 13.63
C GLY A 148 4.66 -2.96 14.02
N ASP A 149 3.59 -3.13 14.79
CA ASP A 149 3.72 -2.63 16.14
C ASP A 149 3.72 -1.10 16.27
N LYS A 150 2.71 -0.42 15.70
CA LYS A 150 2.35 0.93 16.17
C LYS A 150 1.61 0.82 17.50
N THR A 151 2.11 1.53 18.51
CA THR A 151 1.28 1.91 19.65
C THR A 151 0.11 2.72 19.13
N MET A 152 -1.12 2.34 19.46
CA MET A 152 -2.32 3.05 19.04
C MET A 152 -3.04 3.62 20.26
N GLN A 153 -3.87 4.63 20.08
CA GLN A 153 -4.60 5.18 21.21
C GLN A 153 -5.63 4.17 21.68
N PHE A 154 -5.82 4.05 23.00
CA PHE A 154 -6.80 3.12 23.56
C PHE A 154 -8.21 3.34 22.99
N LYS A 155 -8.57 4.59 22.65
CA LYS A 155 -9.84 4.92 22.01
C LYS A 155 -9.99 4.23 20.63
N GLU A 156 -8.93 4.22 19.82
CA GLU A 156 -8.90 3.58 18.51
C GLU A 156 -8.94 2.05 18.67
N PHE A 157 -8.09 1.52 19.55
CA PHE A 157 -8.06 0.10 19.86
C PHE A 157 -9.41 -0.43 20.33
N ARG A 158 -10.10 0.35 21.18
CA ARG A 158 -11.42 0.04 21.69
C ARG A 158 -12.47 -0.01 20.58
N ALA A 159 -12.52 1.02 19.72
CA ALA A 159 -13.48 1.09 18.62
C ALA A 159 -13.33 -0.12 17.67
N GLN A 160 -12.10 -0.55 17.41
CA GLN A 160 -11.82 -1.70 16.56
C GLN A 160 -12.19 -3.04 17.20
N LEU A 161 -11.97 -3.20 18.51
CA LEU A 161 -12.44 -4.39 19.22
C LEU A 161 -13.98 -4.44 19.26
N GLU A 162 -14.64 -3.31 19.48
CA GLU A 162 -16.11 -3.20 19.47
C GLU A 162 -16.70 -3.54 18.09
N SER A 163 -16.09 -3.08 16.99
CA SER A 163 -16.55 -3.43 15.63
C SER A 163 -16.42 -4.93 15.32
N GLN A 164 -15.51 -5.62 16.00
CA GLN A 164 -15.30 -7.07 15.89
C GLN A 164 -16.11 -7.89 16.91
N GLY A 165 -17.12 -7.27 17.52
CA GLY A 165 -18.06 -7.93 18.44
C GLY A 165 -17.52 -8.12 19.85
N CYS A 166 -16.50 -7.35 20.25
CA CYS A 166 -16.04 -7.34 21.64
C CYS A 166 -16.82 -6.32 22.48
N SER A 167 -16.92 -6.60 23.78
CA SER A 167 -17.47 -5.68 24.78
C SER A 167 -16.46 -5.43 25.90
N PHE A 168 -16.61 -4.31 26.61
CA PHE A 168 -15.69 -3.90 27.67
C PHE A 168 -16.41 -3.88 29.01
N GLY A 169 -15.76 -4.45 30.03
CA GLY A 169 -16.21 -4.33 31.42
C GLY A 169 -15.88 -2.97 32.03
N ALA A 170 -16.35 -2.74 33.25
CA ALA A 170 -15.95 -1.57 34.03
C ALA A 170 -14.44 -1.63 34.38
N PRO A 171 -13.71 -0.49 34.33
CA PRO A 171 -12.34 -0.43 34.81
C PRO A 171 -12.22 -0.88 36.27
N ALA A 172 -11.21 -1.71 36.56
CA ALA A 172 -10.90 -2.21 37.89
C ALA A 172 -9.43 -1.93 38.22
N GLY A 173 -9.18 -0.82 38.91
CA GLY A 173 -7.84 -0.29 39.14
C GLY A 173 -7.17 0.11 37.82
N ASN A 174 -5.91 -0.30 37.61
CA ASN A 174 -5.15 -0.04 36.37
C ASN A 174 -5.44 -1.06 35.26
N TYR A 175 -6.61 -1.69 35.25
CA TYR A 175 -6.95 -2.73 34.28
C TYR A 175 -8.39 -2.63 33.79
N ILE A 176 -8.62 -3.12 32.58
CA ILE A 176 -9.95 -3.33 32.00
C ILE A 176 -10.02 -4.73 31.39
N LYS A 177 -11.21 -5.33 31.42
CA LYS A 177 -11.49 -6.62 30.76
C LYS A 177 -12.25 -6.39 29.46
N VAL A 178 -11.86 -7.13 28.45
CA VAL A 178 -12.51 -7.22 27.15
C VAL A 178 -13.10 -8.61 27.01
N TYR A 179 -14.31 -8.71 26.50
CA TYR A 179 -15.04 -9.96 26.30
C TYR A 179 -15.43 -10.10 24.83
N ARG A 180 -15.54 -11.32 24.35
CA ARG A 180 -16.03 -11.63 23.00
C ARG A 180 -16.81 -12.93 23.01
N GLN A 181 -18.03 -12.91 22.47
CA GLN A 181 -18.83 -14.12 22.31
C GLN A 181 -18.43 -14.83 21.02
N THR A 182 -18.16 -16.13 21.10
CA THR A 182 -17.86 -16.98 19.94
C THR A 182 -18.75 -18.22 19.95
N ALA A 183 -18.81 -18.95 18.83
CA ALA A 183 -19.55 -20.21 18.77
C ALA A 183 -19.05 -21.26 19.79
N ASP A 184 -17.77 -21.17 20.17
CA ASP A 184 -17.11 -22.07 21.13
C ASP A 184 -17.22 -21.58 22.59
N GLY A 185 -17.90 -20.45 22.83
CA GLY A 185 -18.07 -19.84 24.16
C GLY A 185 -17.54 -18.41 24.28
N GLU A 186 -17.53 -17.89 25.52
CA GLU A 186 -17.04 -16.54 25.83
C GLU A 186 -15.52 -16.52 25.99
N LEU A 187 -14.86 -15.64 25.23
CA LEU A 187 -13.45 -15.32 25.37
C LEU A 187 -13.29 -14.04 26.19
N SER A 188 -12.21 -13.94 26.96
CA SER A 188 -11.89 -12.70 27.67
C SER A 188 -10.39 -12.39 27.68
N ALA A 189 -10.07 -11.11 27.68
CA ALA A 189 -8.70 -10.59 27.77
C ALA A 189 -8.61 -9.47 28.80
N LYS A 190 -7.61 -9.54 29.67
CA LYS A 190 -7.28 -8.47 30.63
C LYS A 190 -6.18 -7.58 30.06
N MET A 191 -6.34 -6.26 30.11
CA MET A 191 -5.32 -5.31 29.66
C MET A 191 -5.14 -4.14 30.62
N GLY A 192 -3.96 -3.52 30.58
CA GLY A 192 -3.66 -2.31 31.35
C GLY A 192 -4.57 -1.14 30.92
N TYR A 193 -5.04 -0.38 31.89
CA TYR A 193 -5.90 0.79 31.73
C TYR A 193 -5.54 1.85 32.78
N PRO A 194 -4.39 2.54 32.61
CA PRO A 194 -3.90 3.50 33.60
C PRO A 194 -4.71 4.81 33.63
N LYS A 195 -5.30 5.20 32.48
CA LYS A 195 -6.11 6.41 32.29
C LYS A 195 -6.97 6.26 31.04
N ALA A 196 -7.94 7.14 30.80
CA ALA A 196 -8.79 7.06 29.61
C ALA A 196 -8.03 7.31 28.29
N ASN A 197 -7.01 8.19 28.32
CA ASN A 197 -6.25 8.60 27.15
C ASN A 197 -4.79 8.14 27.28
N PHE A 198 -4.53 6.90 26.89
CA PHE A 198 -3.18 6.33 26.84
C PHE A 198 -2.97 5.56 25.54
N SER A 199 -1.70 5.38 25.18
CA SER A 199 -1.31 4.56 24.04
C SER A 199 -1.15 3.12 24.50
N VAL A 200 -1.81 2.19 23.80
CA VAL A 200 -1.73 0.77 24.07
C VAL A 200 -0.43 0.24 23.48
N GLY A 201 0.34 -0.42 24.33
CA GLY A 201 1.55 -1.11 23.93
C GLY A 201 1.23 -2.18 22.91
N VAL A 202 2.07 -2.26 21.91
CA VAL A 202 2.06 -3.28 20.87
C VAL A 202 1.86 -4.71 21.39
N GLN A 203 2.64 -5.07 22.41
CA GLN A 203 2.62 -6.41 22.98
C GLN A 203 1.26 -6.69 23.62
N ASP A 204 0.61 -5.66 24.18
CA ASP A 204 -0.74 -5.76 24.69
C ASP A 204 -1.78 -5.89 23.57
N VAL A 205 -1.62 -5.17 22.44
CA VAL A 205 -2.49 -5.33 21.26
C VAL A 205 -2.44 -6.77 20.76
N LYS A 206 -1.24 -7.32 20.51
CA LYS A 206 -1.05 -8.71 20.06
C LYS A 206 -1.63 -9.71 21.05
N ARG A 207 -1.31 -9.54 22.34
CA ARG A 207 -1.78 -10.43 23.41
C ARG A 207 -3.30 -10.42 23.53
N VAL A 208 -3.93 -9.25 23.53
CA VAL A 208 -5.39 -9.12 23.62
C VAL A 208 -6.07 -9.73 22.38
N ARG A 209 -5.54 -9.47 21.18
CA ARG A 209 -6.09 -10.06 19.95
C ARG A 209 -5.99 -11.58 19.91
N GLY A 210 -4.85 -12.16 20.29
CA GLY A 210 -4.68 -13.61 20.35
C GLY A 210 -5.62 -14.26 21.38
N LEU A 211 -5.78 -13.67 22.57
CA LEU A 211 -6.70 -14.17 23.59
C LEU A 211 -8.17 -14.11 23.15
N LEU A 212 -8.52 -13.14 22.32
CA LEU A 212 -9.87 -12.99 21.75
C LEU A 212 -10.04 -13.72 20.41
N LYS A 213 -9.05 -14.49 19.95
CA LYS A 213 -9.04 -15.17 18.65
C LYS A 213 -9.37 -14.22 17.47
N LEU A 214 -8.76 -13.03 17.49
CA LEU A 214 -8.86 -11.98 16.48
C LEU A 214 -7.54 -11.87 15.69
N ASP A 215 -7.04 -13.02 15.24
CA ASP A 215 -5.81 -13.16 14.48
C ASP A 215 -6.04 -13.97 13.19
N GLU A 216 -5.03 -13.94 12.32
CA GLU A 216 -5.07 -14.55 10.98
C GLU A 216 -5.37 -16.06 11.04
N THR A 217 -5.05 -16.74 12.15
CA THR A 217 -5.28 -18.18 12.30
C THR A 217 -6.74 -18.54 12.57
N HIS A 218 -7.57 -17.55 12.94
CA HIS A 218 -9.00 -17.74 13.26
C HIS A 218 -9.94 -17.04 12.27
N GLY A 219 -9.46 -16.72 11.06
CA GLY A 219 -10.27 -16.10 9.99
C GLY A 219 -10.52 -14.60 10.16
N PHE A 220 -9.82 -13.97 11.11
CA PHE A 220 -9.80 -12.51 11.27
C PHE A 220 -8.55 -12.00 10.59
N ASP A 221 -8.72 -11.50 9.36
CA ASP A 221 -7.64 -10.81 8.66
C ASP A 221 -7.14 -9.65 9.54
N SER A 222 -5.83 -9.59 9.73
CA SER A 222 -5.17 -8.45 10.34
C SER A 222 -5.54 -7.12 9.68
N GLY A 223 -6.00 -7.14 8.43
CA GLY A 223 -6.54 -5.99 7.70
C GLY A 223 -7.88 -5.44 8.20
N ALA A 224 -8.67 -6.20 8.97
CA ALA A 224 -9.89 -5.68 9.59
C ALA A 224 -9.61 -4.70 10.77
N PHE A 225 -8.33 -4.53 11.14
CA PHE A 225 -7.88 -3.74 12.30
C PHE A 225 -6.94 -2.58 11.91
N TYR A 226 -6.46 -2.56 10.66
CA TYR A 226 -5.72 -1.46 10.07
C TYR A 226 -6.46 -1.19 8.76
N GLU A 227 -7.16 -0.06 8.64
CA GLU A 227 -7.97 0.31 7.47
C GLU A 227 -7.36 -0.14 6.13
N ASP A 228 -7.68 -1.37 5.70
CA ASP A 228 -7.32 -1.96 4.40
C ASP A 228 -8.50 -1.76 3.42
N GLU A 229 -9.23 -0.66 3.55
CA GLU A 229 -9.94 -0.13 2.39
C GLU A 229 -8.87 0.51 1.50
N LEU A 230 -8.67 -0.06 0.31
CA LEU A 230 -7.75 0.45 -0.71
C LEU A 230 -7.85 1.99 -0.87
N ASP A 231 -9.06 2.52 -0.72
CA ASP A 231 -9.34 3.96 -0.69
C ASP A 231 -8.54 4.73 0.37
N ALA A 232 -8.52 4.26 1.62
CA ALA A 232 -7.80 4.91 2.72
C ALA A 232 -6.28 4.82 2.53
N VAL A 233 -5.79 3.69 2.00
CA VAL A 233 -4.38 3.52 1.64
C VAL A 233 -3.96 4.52 0.56
N VAL A 234 -4.78 4.66 -0.48
CA VAL A 234 -4.53 5.62 -1.57
C VAL A 234 -4.54 7.04 -1.03
N ASP A 235 -5.53 7.41 -0.21
CA ASP A 235 -5.61 8.74 0.39
C ASP A 235 -4.38 9.06 1.26
N GLY A 236 -3.89 8.08 2.01
CA GLY A 236 -2.67 8.22 2.82
C GLY A 236 -1.44 8.50 1.95
N PHE A 237 -1.29 7.80 0.82
CA PHE A 237 -0.21 8.07 -0.13
C PHE A 237 -0.35 9.41 -0.83
N VAL A 238 -1.57 9.79 -1.22
CA VAL A 238 -1.83 11.11 -1.82
C VAL A 238 -1.45 12.23 -0.85
N ASN A 239 -1.83 12.11 0.41
CA ASN A 239 -1.47 13.07 1.45
C ASN A 239 0.04 13.16 1.66
N THR A 240 0.71 12.02 1.71
CA THR A 240 2.16 11.94 1.98
C THR A 240 2.99 12.48 0.82
N TYR A 241 2.58 12.22 -0.42
CA TYR A 241 3.34 12.52 -1.64
C TYR A 241 2.66 13.61 -2.49
N ARG A 242 1.93 14.53 -1.84
CA ARG A 242 1.11 15.52 -2.54
C ARG A 242 1.94 16.41 -3.47
N GLN A 243 3.13 16.85 -3.05
CA GLN A 243 3.91 17.82 -3.82
C GLN A 243 4.45 17.21 -5.12
N VAL A 244 4.93 15.96 -5.10
CA VAL A 244 5.35 15.24 -6.30
C VAL A 244 4.17 14.95 -7.21
N LEU A 245 3.02 14.56 -6.65
CA LEU A 245 1.83 14.29 -7.45
C LEU A 245 1.33 15.56 -8.17
N ASP A 246 1.30 16.71 -7.48
CA ASP A 246 0.97 18.00 -8.09
C ASP A 246 1.94 18.37 -9.22
N ARG A 247 3.25 18.23 -8.99
CA ARG A 247 4.28 18.52 -10.00
C ARG A 247 4.16 17.64 -11.23
N LEU A 248 3.78 16.37 -11.06
CA LEU A 248 3.58 15.42 -12.16
C LEU A 248 2.31 15.73 -12.99
N ALA A 249 1.45 16.66 -12.57
CA ALA A 249 0.34 17.13 -13.39
C ALA A 249 0.76 18.17 -14.44
N LEU A 250 1.92 18.82 -14.26
CA LEU A 250 2.43 19.86 -15.16
C LEU A 250 3.31 19.32 -16.29
N THR A 251 3.42 17.99 -16.40
CA THR A 251 4.37 17.28 -17.28
C THR A 251 3.69 16.16 -18.04
#